data_AF-A0A9D4Y6R2-F1
#
_entry.id   AF-A0A9D4Y6R2-F1
#
_cell.length_a   1.000
_cell.length_b   1.000
_cell.length_c   1.000
_cell.angle_alpha   90.00
_cell.angle_beta   90.00
_cell.angle_gamma   90.00
#
_symmetry.space_group_name_H-M   'P 1'
#
loop_
_entity.id
_entity.type
_entity.pdbx_description
1 polymer ?
#
loop_
_entity_poly.entity_id
_entity_poly.type
_entity_poly.pdbx_seq_one_letter_code
_entity_poly.pdbx_strand_id
1 'polypeptide(L)'
;MFYSHQLLARKAPLGQIWMAATMHAKINRKKLNMLNIAKICEEILYPAIPMALRLSGILMGGVVIVYERKVKLLYDDVSRLLVEINEAWKVKNVPDSTMLRKGKSKAK
;
A
#
# COMPACT_ATOMS: atom_id res chain seq x y z
N MET A 1 -19.74 -26.08 -1.52
CA MET A 1 -18.91 -25.42 -2.57
C MET A 1 -17.58 -26.15 -2.58
N PHE A 2 -17.24 -26.84 -3.68
CA PHE A 2 -16.09 -27.75 -3.74
C PHE A 2 -14.82 -26.91 -3.94
N TYR A 3 -13.99 -26.83 -2.90
CA TYR A 3 -12.74 -26.07 -2.92
C TYR A 3 -11.63 -26.90 -2.30
N SER A 4 -10.46 -26.90 -2.93
CA SER A 4 -9.26 -27.41 -2.26
C SER A 4 -8.95 -26.54 -1.05
N HIS A 5 -9.00 -27.13 0.15
CA HIS A 5 -8.70 -26.45 1.42
C HIS A 5 -7.27 -25.89 1.46
N GLN A 6 -6.38 -26.40 0.59
CA GLN A 6 -5.02 -25.88 0.44
C GLN A 6 -4.96 -24.60 -0.41
N LEU A 7 -5.78 -24.51 -1.47
CA LEU A 7 -5.79 -23.36 -2.38
C LEU A 7 -6.31 -22.09 -1.70
N LEU A 8 -7.41 -22.24 -0.94
CA LEU A 8 -8.09 -21.15 -0.22
C LEU A 8 -7.66 -21.06 1.24
N ALA A 9 -6.57 -21.71 1.62
CA ALA A 9 -6.02 -21.61 2.97
C ALA A 9 -5.77 -20.15 3.33
N ARG A 10 -6.09 -19.76 4.57
CA ARG A 10 -5.99 -18.36 5.05
C ARG A 10 -4.61 -17.71 4.87
N LYS A 11 -3.56 -18.53 4.77
CA LYS A 11 -2.17 -18.11 4.56
C LYS A 11 -1.78 -18.03 3.07
N ALA A 12 -2.51 -18.71 2.18
CA ALA A 12 -2.26 -18.71 0.75
C ALA A 12 -2.67 -17.36 0.12
N PRO A 13 -2.00 -16.91 -0.96
CA PRO A 13 -2.29 -15.64 -1.62
C PRO A 13 -3.73 -15.59 -2.14
N LEU A 14 -4.21 -16.66 -2.78
CA LEU A 14 -5.59 -16.82 -3.23
C LEU A 14 -6.60 -16.80 -2.07
N GLY A 15 -6.27 -17.41 -0.94
CA GLY A 15 -7.09 -17.35 0.28
C GLY A 15 -7.21 -15.94 0.84
N GLN A 16 -6.13 -15.14 0.82
CA GLN A 16 -6.17 -13.74 1.24
C GLN A 16 -7.05 -12.87 0.34
N ILE A 17 -7.00 -13.10 -0.97
CA ILE A 17 -7.84 -12.41 -1.95
C ILE A 17 -9.29 -12.80 -1.77
N TRP A 18 -9.58 -14.08 -1.61
CA TRP A 18 -10.93 -14.54 -1.37
C TRP A 18 -11.51 -13.92 -0.10
N MET A 19 -10.75 -13.87 1.00
CA MET A 19 -11.19 -13.17 2.22
C MET A 19 -11.40 -11.66 2.02
N ALA A 20 -10.60 -11.02 1.16
CA ALA A 20 -10.81 -9.62 0.80
C ALA A 20 -12.13 -9.43 0.05
N ALA A 21 -12.45 -10.38 -0.84
CA ALA A 21 -13.65 -10.36 -1.68
C ALA A 21 -14.93 -10.64 -0.88
N THR A 22 -14.95 -11.68 -0.04
CA THR A 22 -16.17 -12.21 0.57
C THR A 22 -16.41 -11.74 2.00
N MET A 23 -15.34 -11.51 2.76
CA MET A 23 -15.42 -11.15 4.18
C MET A 23 -15.05 -9.70 4.43
N HIS A 24 -14.67 -8.95 3.38
CA HIS A 24 -14.10 -7.60 3.46
C HIS A 24 -12.98 -7.49 4.50
N ALA A 25 -12.23 -8.58 4.73
CA ALA A 25 -11.28 -8.67 5.83
C ALA A 25 -10.22 -7.58 5.72
N LYS A 26 -9.86 -6.95 6.86
CA LYS A 26 -8.73 -6.03 6.92
C LYS A 26 -7.44 -6.81 6.68
N ILE A 27 -6.68 -6.43 5.66
CA ILE A 27 -5.37 -7.01 5.34
C ILE A 27 -4.31 -6.05 5.89
N ASN A 28 -3.34 -6.60 6.64
CA ASN A 28 -2.22 -5.82 7.14
C ASN A 28 -1.32 -5.35 5.98
N ARG A 29 -0.78 -4.13 6.04
CA ARG A 29 0.04 -3.50 4.99
C ARG A 29 1.21 -4.38 4.54
N LYS A 30 1.90 -5.04 5.48
CA LYS A 30 2.99 -5.99 5.16
C LYS A 30 2.53 -7.15 4.27
N LYS A 31 1.38 -7.75 4.59
CA LYS A 31 0.80 -8.85 3.81
C LYS A 31 0.32 -8.36 2.45
N LEU A 32 -0.30 -7.18 2.41
CA LEU A 32 -0.77 -6.57 1.17
C LEU A 32 0.39 -6.32 0.19
N ASN A 33 1.53 -5.81 0.68
CA ASN A 33 2.72 -5.57 -0.14
C ASN A 33 3.34 -6.86 -0.69
N MET A 34 3.28 -7.96 0.06
CA MET A 34 3.79 -9.26 -0.36
C MET A 34 2.96 -9.90 -1.48
N LEU A 35 1.68 -9.55 -1.62
CA LEU A 35 0.80 -10.07 -2.68
C LEU A 35 1.19 -9.48 -4.04
N ASN A 36 1.65 -10.32 -4.97
CA ASN A 36 1.89 -9.90 -6.36
C ASN A 36 0.60 -10.07 -7.18
N ILE A 37 0.03 -8.95 -7.61
CA ILE A 37 -1.25 -8.93 -8.33
C ILE A 37 -1.14 -9.58 -9.71
N ALA A 38 -0.06 -9.32 -10.46
CA ALA A 38 0.11 -9.87 -11.81
C ALA A 38 0.17 -11.41 -11.77
N LYS A 39 0.99 -11.95 -10.87
CA LYS A 39 1.11 -13.40 -10.69
C LYS A 39 -0.21 -14.05 -10.29
N ILE A 40 -0.98 -13.39 -9.44
CA ILE A 40 -2.29 -13.88 -9.01
C ILE A 40 -3.28 -13.88 -10.19
N CYS A 41 -3.29 -12.84 -11.02
CA CYS A 41 -4.14 -12.81 -12.22
C CYS A 41 -3.79 -13.97 -13.16
N GLU A 42 -2.50 -14.27 -13.34
CA GLU A 42 -2.04 -15.43 -14.12
C GLU A 42 -2.50 -16.75 -13.50
N GLU A 43 -2.38 -16.92 -12.17
CA GLU A 43 -2.86 -18.11 -11.47
C GLU A 43 -4.39 -18.31 -11.59
N ILE A 44 -5.16 -17.22 -11.68
CA ILE A 44 -6.61 -17.29 -11.89
C ILE A 44 -6.94 -17.60 -13.36
N LEU A 45 -6.18 -17.06 -14.31
CA LEU A 45 -6.39 -17.26 -15.74
C LEU A 45 -5.98 -18.66 -16.21
N TYR A 46 -4.87 -19.16 -15.68
CA TYR A 46 -4.29 -20.47 -15.99
C TYR A 46 -4.12 -21.30 -14.71
N PRO A 47 -5.22 -21.77 -14.10
CA PRO A 47 -5.14 -22.48 -12.84
C PRO A 47 -4.56 -23.88 -13.03
N ALA A 48 -3.65 -24.28 -12.14
CA ALA A 48 -3.05 -25.62 -12.15
C ALA A 48 -4.07 -26.75 -11.88
N ILE A 49 -5.21 -26.41 -11.27
CA ILE A 49 -6.30 -27.34 -10.93
C ILE A 49 -7.59 -26.72 -11.45
N PRO A 50 -8.52 -27.51 -12.03
CA PRO A 50 -9.80 -27.00 -12.50
C PRO A 50 -10.51 -26.15 -11.44
N MET A 51 -10.79 -24.90 -11.78
CA MET A 51 -11.45 -23.94 -10.90
C MET A 51 -12.86 -23.66 -11.41
N ALA A 52 -13.85 -23.65 -10.51
CA ALA A 52 -15.21 -23.28 -10.89
C ALA A 52 -15.27 -21.80 -11.31
N LEU A 53 -15.99 -21.50 -12.39
CA LEU A 53 -16.13 -20.13 -12.92
C LEU A 53 -16.63 -19.13 -11.86
N ARG A 54 -17.56 -19.55 -10.99
CA ARG A 54 -18.03 -18.72 -9.88
C ARG A 54 -16.91 -18.35 -8.90
N LEU A 55 -15.97 -19.25 -8.64
CA LEU A 55 -14.81 -18.96 -7.79
C LEU A 55 -13.87 -17.98 -8.49
N SER A 56 -13.58 -18.17 -9.77
CA SER A 56 -12.76 -17.25 -10.55
C SER A 56 -13.34 -15.83 -10.54
N GLY A 57 -14.67 -15.68 -10.69
CA GLY A 57 -15.34 -14.39 -10.60
C GLY A 57 -15.19 -13.72 -9.22
N ILE A 58 -15.37 -14.48 -8.13
CA ILE A 58 -15.16 -13.97 -6.76
C ILE A 58 -13.70 -13.53 -6.55
N LEU A 59 -12.75 -14.34 -7.00
CA LEU A 59 -11.32 -14.04 -6.87
C LEU A 59 -10.92 -12.79 -7.66
N MET A 60 -11.40 -12.65 -8.90
CA MET A 60 -11.17 -11.45 -9.70
C MET A 60 -11.73 -10.19 -9.02
N GLY A 61 -12.93 -10.27 -8.44
CA GLY A 61 -13.46 -9.17 -7.62
C GLY A 61 -12.56 -8.84 -6.41
N GLY A 62 -12.02 -9.86 -5.74
CA GLY A 62 -11.04 -9.68 -4.67
C GLY A 62 -9.75 -9.01 -5.12
N VAL A 63 -9.26 -9.35 -6.32
CA VAL A 63 -8.05 -8.73 -6.90
C VAL A 63 -8.25 -7.22 -7.09
N VAL A 64 -9.41 -6.81 -7.61
CA VAL A 64 -9.74 -5.38 -7.80
C VAL A 64 -9.75 -4.65 -6.45
N ILE A 65 -10.38 -5.23 -5.42
CA ILE A 65 -10.40 -4.66 -4.05
C ILE A 65 -8.98 -4.54 -3.48
N VAL A 66 -8.14 -5.55 -3.68
CA VAL A 66 -6.74 -5.53 -3.23
C VAL A 66 -5.94 -4.46 -3.96
N TYR A 67 -6.14 -4.30 -5.27
CA TYR A 67 -5.50 -3.26 -6.07
C TYR A 67 -5.90 -1.87 -5.59
N GLU A 68 -7.20 -1.61 -5.41
CA GLU A 68 -7.72 -0.34 -4.89
C GLU A 68 -7.06 0.03 -3.55
N ARG A 69 -6.95 -0.94 -2.62
CA ARG A 69 -6.28 -0.73 -1.32
C ARG A 69 -4.80 -0.38 -1.47
N LYS A 70 -4.09 -1.00 -2.42
CA LYS A 70 -2.69 -0.64 -2.69
C LYS A 70 -2.56 0.78 -3.21
N VAL A 71 -3.41 1.18 -4.15
CA VAL A 71 -3.41 2.54 -4.71
C VAL A 71 -3.74 3.57 -3.63
N LYS A 72 -4.72 3.32 -2.77
CA LYS A 72 -5.06 4.20 -1.64
C LYS A 72 -3.88 4.37 -0.68
N LEU A 73 -3.20 3.28 -0.31
CA LEU A 73 -2.01 3.36 0.55
C LEU A 73 -0.88 4.17 -0.10
N LEU A 74 -0.64 3.99 -1.39
CA LEU A 74 0.36 4.76 -2.12
C LEU A 74 0.01 6.25 -2.13
N TYR A 75 -1.25 6.59 -2.40
CA TYR A 75 -1.73 7.96 -2.37
C TYR A 75 -1.55 8.60 -0.99
N ASP A 76 -1.88 7.88 0.08
CA ASP A 76 -1.70 8.35 1.45
C ASP A 76 -0.22 8.57 1.80
N ASP A 77 0.67 7.67 1.35
CA ASP A 77 2.12 7.81 1.57
C ASP A 77 2.68 9.02 0.82
N VAL A 78 2.31 9.22 -0.45
CA VAL A 78 2.73 10.37 -1.25
C VAL A 78 2.20 11.68 -0.68
N SER A 79 0.96 11.69 -0.20
CA SER A 79 0.35 12.87 0.42
C SER A 79 1.09 13.28 1.70
N ARG A 80 1.49 12.30 2.53
CA ARG A 80 2.32 12.55 3.73
C ARG A 80 3.69 13.10 3.36
N LEU A 81 4.35 12.47 2.38
CA LEU A 81 5.66 12.89 1.90
C LEU A 81 5.64 14.33 1.36
N LEU A 82 4.58 14.71 0.63
CA LEU A 82 4.42 16.08 0.12
C LEU A 82 4.37 17.10 1.26
N VAL A 83 3.59 16.82 2.31
CA VAL A 83 3.48 17.69 3.48
C VAL A 83 4.84 17.85 4.17
N GLU A 84 5.54 16.75 4.42
CA GLU A 84 6.87 16.77 5.05
C GLU A 84 7.89 17.56 4.23
N ILE A 85 7.89 17.36 2.91
CA ILE A 85 8.74 18.12 1.99
C ILE A 85 8.40 19.61 2.11
N ASN A 86 7.14 20.00 1.95
CA ASN A 86 6.71 21.40 1.99
C ASN A 86 7.09 22.09 3.31
N GLU A 87 6.96 21.40 4.44
CA GLU A 87 7.42 21.93 5.74
C GLU A 87 8.94 22.07 5.81
N ALA A 88 9.71 21.11 5.28
CA ALA A 88 11.17 21.22 5.23
C ALA A 88 11.64 22.42 4.37
N TRP A 89 10.94 22.75 3.29
CA TRP A 89 11.25 23.92 2.44
C TRP A 89 10.90 25.26 3.11
N LYS A 90 9.90 25.31 3.98
CA LYS A 90 9.53 26.52 4.73
C LYS A 90 10.57 26.94 5.77
N VAL A 91 11.45 26.04 6.22
CA VAL A 91 12.44 26.31 7.29
C VAL A 91 13.63 27.18 6.84
N LYS A 92 13.72 27.60 5.57
CA LYS A 92 14.70 28.61 5.12
C LYS A 92 14.21 30.05 5.29
N ASN A 93 14.17 30.48 6.55
CA ASN A 93 14.37 31.88 6.95
C ASN A 93 14.91 31.86 8.39
N VAL A 94 16.06 31.23 8.59
CA VAL A 94 16.87 31.53 9.78
C VAL A 94 17.54 32.87 9.47
N PRO A 95 17.16 33.99 10.10
CA PRO A 95 18.01 35.16 10.05
C PRO A 95 19.33 34.74 10.69
N ASP A 96 20.40 34.76 9.90
CA ASP A 96 21.77 34.52 10.35
C ASP A 96 22.00 35.16 11.72
N SER A 97 22.25 34.33 12.74
CA SER A 97 22.59 34.83 14.09
C SER A 97 23.98 35.46 14.15
N THR A 98 24.64 35.67 13.00
CA THR A 98 25.94 36.32 12.86
C THR A 98 25.86 37.81 12.55
N MET A 99 24.66 38.42 12.52
CA MET A 99 24.55 39.88 12.53
C MET A 99 24.94 40.43 13.92
N LEU A 100 26.20 40.88 14.06
CA LEU A 100 26.60 41.72 15.18
C LEU A 100 25.64 42.91 15.29
N ARG A 101 25.10 43.11 16.50
CA ARG A 101 24.19 44.21 16.84
C ARG A 101 24.79 45.53 16.36
N LYS A 102 24.20 46.11 15.30
CA LYS A 102 24.60 47.38 14.70
C LYS A 102 24.66 48.44 15.82
N GLY A 103 25.87 48.90 16.18
CA GLY A 103 26.07 49.91 17.22
C GLY A 103 27.28 49.75 18.14
N LYS A 104 28.11 48.70 18.04
CA LYS A 104 29.39 48.66 18.79
C LYS A 104 30.54 49.13 17.90
N SER A 105 30.98 50.37 18.11
CA SER A 105 32.00 51.06 17.33
C SER A 105 33.44 50.84 17.79
N LYS A 106 33.75 50.05 18.83
CA LYS A 106 35.11 49.56 19.15
C LYS A 106 35.07 48.29 20.02
N ALA A 107 36.00 47.35 19.79
CA ALA A 107 36.39 46.34 20.77
C ALA A 107 37.66 46.85 21.48
N LYS A 108 37.71 46.67 22.80
CA LYS A 108 38.79 47.08 23.69
C LYS A 108 39.95 46.10 23.64
#